data_AF-A0A661PEC7-F1
#
_entry.id   AF-A0A661PEC7-F1
#
_cell.length_a   1.000
_cell.length_b   1.000
_cell.length_c   1.000
_cell.angle_alpha   90.00
_cell.angle_beta   90.00
_cell.angle_gamma   90.00
#
_symmetry.space_group_name_H-M   'P 1'
#
loop_
_entity.id
_entity.type
_entity.pdbx_description
1 polymer ?
#
loop_
_entity_poly.entity_id
_entity_poly.type
_entity_poly.pdbx_seq_one_letter_code
_entity_poly.pdbx_strand_id
1 'polypeptide(L)'
;FCKPSPVFFEEILDRLQVPAEACLMVGNDALHDLSASQVGMQTCLLTPWCIKRSGARFKADWEGDHEELLSLIESEGLLSA
;
A
#
# COMPACT_ATOMS: atom_id res chain seq x y z
N PHE A 1 -8.03 -3.76 -16.41
CA PHE A 1 -7.98 -3.92 -14.94
C PHE A 1 -6.73 -3.21 -14.44
N CYS A 2 -6.89 -2.11 -13.72
CA CYS A 2 -5.79 -1.32 -13.16
C CYS A 2 -6.31 -0.52 -11.96
N LYS A 3 -5.40 -0.03 -11.13
CA LYS A 3 -5.69 0.95 -10.07
C LYS A 3 -6.51 2.14 -10.64
N PRO A 4 -7.52 2.65 -9.94
CA PRO A 4 -7.89 2.37 -8.55
C PRO A 4 -8.95 1.26 -8.37
N SER A 5 -9.18 0.42 -9.38
CA SER A 5 -10.21 -0.64 -9.29
C SER A 5 -9.81 -1.71 -8.25
N PRO A 6 -10.71 -2.12 -7.33
CA PRO A 6 -10.43 -3.20 -6.36
C PRO A 6 -10.07 -4.53 -7.03
N VAL A 7 -10.66 -4.82 -8.20
CA VAL A 7 -10.41 -6.05 -8.99
C VAL A 7 -8.92 -6.23 -9.31
N PHE A 8 -8.17 -5.14 -9.48
CA PHE A 8 -6.72 -5.24 -9.71
C PHE A 8 -5.99 -5.88 -8.53
N PHE A 9 -6.39 -5.56 -7.30
CA PHE A 9 -5.78 -6.09 -6.09
C PHE A 9 -6.31 -7.49 -5.75
N GLU A 10 -7.61 -7.73 -5.95
CA GLU A 10 -8.23 -9.06 -5.80
C GLU A 10 -7.51 -10.11 -6.66
N GLU A 11 -7.20 -9.79 -7.93
CA GLU A 11 -6.45 -10.67 -8.81
C GLU A 11 -5.02 -10.95 -8.31
N ILE A 12 -4.37 -9.98 -7.67
CA ILE A 12 -3.03 -10.16 -7.10
C ILE A 12 -3.10 -11.06 -5.87
N LEU A 13 -4.05 -10.80 -4.97
CA LEU A 13 -4.26 -11.61 -3.76
C LEU A 13 -4.60 -13.05 -4.11
N ASP A 14 -5.46 -13.28 -5.12
CA ASP A 14 -5.79 -14.61 -5.61
C ASP A 14 -4.56 -15.31 -6.22
N ARG A 15 -3.74 -14.63 -7.02
CA ARG A 15 -2.53 -15.24 -7.57
C ARG A 15 -1.48 -15.60 -6.51
N LEU A 16 -1.36 -14.77 -5.48
CA LEU A 16 -0.38 -14.97 -4.41
C LEU A 16 -0.91 -15.88 -3.29
N GLN A 17 -2.22 -16.15 -3.24
CA GLN A 17 -2.88 -16.94 -2.21
C GLN A 17 -2.58 -16.43 -0.79
N VAL A 18 -2.62 -15.10 -0.63
CA VAL A 18 -2.41 -14.41 0.66
C VAL A 18 -3.66 -13.59 1.02
N PRO A 19 -4.02 -13.50 2.32
CA PRO A 19 -5.10 -12.64 2.75
C PRO A 19 -4.70 -11.16 2.64
N ALA A 20 -5.66 -10.29 2.36
CA ALA A 20 -5.42 -8.86 2.16
C ALA A 20 -4.82 -8.21 3.41
N GLU A 21 -5.29 -8.63 4.59
CA GLU A 21 -4.89 -8.09 5.89
C GLU A 21 -3.44 -8.43 6.25
N ALA A 22 -2.83 -9.40 5.57
CA ALA A 22 -1.40 -9.73 5.70
C ALA A 22 -0.51 -8.98 4.71
N CYS A 23 -1.09 -8.07 3.90
CA CYS A 23 -0.35 -7.33 2.88
C CYS A 23 -0.27 -5.84 3.22
N LEU A 24 0.91 -5.27 2.97
CA LEU A 24 1.14 -3.84 2.95
C LEU A 24 1.31 -3.35 1.51
N MET A 25 0.39 -2.51 1.03
CA MET A 25 0.52 -1.82 -0.24
C MET A 25 1.34 -0.54 -0.06
N VAL A 26 2.53 -0.49 -0.65
CA VAL A 26 3.43 0.67 -0.62
C VAL A 26 3.36 1.42 -1.94
N GLY A 27 3.19 2.75 -1.92
CA GLY A 27 3.23 3.56 -3.13
C GLY A 27 3.17 5.06 -2.87
N ASN A 28 3.34 5.87 -3.91
CA ASN A 28 3.40 7.34 -3.84
C ASN A 28 2.15 8.02 -4.44
N ASP A 29 1.11 7.25 -4.75
CA ASP A 29 -0.12 7.73 -5.37
C ASP A 29 -1.34 7.56 -4.45
N ALA A 30 -1.85 8.66 -3.89
CA ALA A 30 -2.97 8.66 -2.95
C ALA A 30 -4.33 8.23 -3.56
N LEU A 31 -4.46 8.18 -4.89
CA LEU A 31 -5.66 7.65 -5.54
C LEU A 31 -5.44 6.22 -6.00
N HIS A 32 -4.32 5.95 -6.67
CA HIS A 32 -4.09 4.65 -7.28
C HIS A 32 -3.57 3.62 -6.27
N ASP A 33 -2.55 3.95 -5.48
CA ASP A 33 -1.91 2.97 -4.61
C ASP A 33 -2.73 2.72 -3.35
N LEU A 34 -3.17 3.80 -2.69
CA LEU A 34 -3.98 3.70 -1.48
C LEU A 34 -5.38 3.12 -1.70
N SER A 35 -5.82 2.98 -2.96
CA SER A 35 -7.07 2.30 -3.30
C SER A 35 -7.07 0.80 -2.97
N ALA A 36 -5.90 0.21 -2.66
CA ALA A 36 -5.77 -1.14 -2.12
C ALA A 36 -6.53 -1.34 -0.80
N SER A 37 -6.74 -0.26 -0.03
CA SER A 37 -7.57 -0.29 1.19
C SER A 37 -9.00 -0.80 0.95
N GLN A 38 -9.52 -0.67 -0.28
CA GLN A 38 -10.85 -1.17 -0.66
C GLN A 38 -11.00 -2.68 -0.51
N VAL A 39 -9.90 -3.43 -0.59
CA VAL A 39 -9.89 -4.90 -0.46
C VAL A 39 -9.34 -5.37 0.89
N GLY A 40 -9.07 -4.46 1.83
CA GLY A 40 -8.59 -4.78 3.19
C GLY A 40 -7.08 -4.79 3.38
N MET A 41 -6.28 -4.38 2.38
CA MET A 41 -4.83 -4.24 2.54
C MET A 41 -4.49 -3.02 3.41
N GLN A 42 -3.46 -3.14 4.24
CA GLN A 42 -2.84 -1.97 4.86
C GLN A 42 -2.13 -1.13 3.79
N THR A 43 -2.06 0.18 4.00
CA THR A 43 -1.55 1.11 3.00
C THR A 43 -0.48 2.05 3.56
N CYS A 44 0.61 2.19 2.80
CA CYS A 44 1.74 3.04 3.09
C CYS A 44 1.91 4.07 1.95
N LEU A 45 1.77 5.35 2.28
CA LEU A 45 2.03 6.45 1.35
C LEU A 45 3.45 6.96 1.50
N LEU A 46 4.26 6.77 0.45
CA LEU A 46 5.58 7.38 0.35
C LEU A 46 5.42 8.86 -0.01
N THR A 47 5.85 9.73 0.91
CA THR A 47 5.77 11.19 0.75
C THR A 47 6.79 11.75 -0.26
N PRO A 48 8.00 11.18 -0.43
CA PRO A 48 8.91 11.59 -1.51
C PRO A 48 8.28 11.32 -2.88
N TRP A 49 8.33 12.32 -3.77
CA TRP A 49 7.83 12.19 -5.15
C TRP A 49 6.34 11.83 -5.26
N CYS A 50 5.55 12.19 -4.25
CA CYS A 50 4.09 11.99 -4.22
C CYS A 50 3.40 12.53 -5.50
N ILE A 51 2.56 11.70 -6.12
CA ILE A 51 1.81 12.09 -7.32
C ILE A 51 0.66 13.03 -6.90
N LYS A 52 0.72 14.27 -7.38
CA LYS A 52 -0.33 15.26 -7.11
C LYS A 52 -1.58 14.94 -7.91
N ARG A 53 -2.62 14.49 -7.21
CA ARG A 53 -3.97 14.33 -7.76
C ARG A 53 -4.95 15.30 -7.12
N SER A 54 -5.81 15.88 -7.95
CA SER A 54 -6.99 16.63 -7.52
C SER A 54 -8.13 15.66 -7.23
N GLY A 55 -8.96 15.97 -6.23
CA GLY A 55 -10.15 15.19 -5.88
C GLY A 55 -9.98 14.26 -4.68
N ALA A 56 -10.88 13.28 -4.58
CA ALA A 56 -10.94 12.33 -3.46
C ALA A 56 -9.66 11.51 -3.36
N ARG A 57 -9.23 11.25 -2.13
CA ARG A 57 -8.05 10.46 -1.79
C ARG A 57 -8.43 9.40 -0.79
N PHE A 58 -7.80 8.25 -0.88
CA PHE A 58 -7.86 7.27 0.19
C PHE A 58 -6.93 7.73 1.32
N LYS A 59 -7.25 7.36 2.56
CA LYS A 59 -6.43 7.64 3.73
C LYS A 59 -5.36 6.55 3.84
N ALA A 60 -4.11 6.96 4.07
CA ALA A 60 -3.04 6.02 4.36
C ALA A 60 -3.12 5.54 5.81
N ASP A 61 -2.75 4.28 6.06
CA ASP A 61 -2.56 3.76 7.42
C ASP A 61 -1.23 4.25 8.00
N TRP A 62 -0.22 4.41 7.14
CA TRP A 62 1.08 4.98 7.45
C TRP A 62 1.58 5.88 6.31
N GLU A 63 2.33 6.92 6.64
CA GLU A 63 3.00 7.79 5.67
C GLU A 63 4.40 8.15 6.15
N GLY A 64 5.34 8.26 5.21
CA GLY A 64 6.74 8.56 5.50
C GLY A 64 7.62 8.45 4.27
N ASP A 65 8.94 8.47 4.45
CA ASP A 65 9.91 8.21 3.38
C ASP A 65 10.38 6.73 3.36
N HIS A 66 11.34 6.44 2.48
CA HIS A 66 11.84 5.08 2.30
C HIS A 66 12.74 4.63 3.46
N GLU A 67 13.46 5.55 4.09
CA GLU A 67 14.34 5.25 5.23
C GLU A 67 13.50 4.94 6.46
N GLU A 68 12.45 5.71 6.69
CA GLU A 68 11.46 5.46 7.74
C GLU A 68 10.72 4.12 7.51
N LEU A 69 10.33 3.82 6.26
CA LEU A 69 9.69 2.55 5.92
C LEU A 69 10.62 1.35 6.16
N LEU A 70 11.89 1.46 5.74
CA LEU A 70 12.89 0.42 5.96
C LEU A 70 13.09 0.17 7.46
N SER A 71 13.26 1.25 8.22
CA SER A 71 13.41 1.19 9.68
C SER A 71 12.21 0.51 10.35
N LEU A 72 10.99 0.78 9.88
CA LEU A 72 9.78 0.13 10.36
C LEU A 72 9.82 -1.39 10.10
N ILE A 73 10.08 -1.81 8.85
CA ILE A 73 10.13 -3.22 8.45
C ILE A 73 11.22 -3.98 9.21
N GLU A 74 12.38 -3.36 9.43
CA GLU A 74 13.48 -3.94 10.21
C GLU A 74 13.15 -4.05 11.70
N SER A 75 12.50 -3.03 12.27
CA SER A 75 12.12 -3.00 13.69
C SER A 75 11.02 -4.00 14.05
N GLU A 76 10.12 -4.28 13.11
CA GLU A 76 9.04 -5.26 13.24
C GLU A 76 9.49 -6.70 12.95
N GLY A 77 10.78 -6.92 12.61
CA GLY A 77 11.37 -8.26 12.54
C GLY A 77 10.92 -9.10 11.34
N LEU A 78 10.83 -8.50 10.14
CA LEU A 78 10.57 -9.27 8.90
C LEU A 78 11.81 -10.01 8.34
N LEU A 79 12.96 -9.98 9.02
CA LEU A 79 14.19 -10.69 8.64
C LEU A 79 14.71 -11.66 9.71
N SER A 80 13.92 -11.99 10.73
CA SER A 80 14.23 -13.06 11.69
C SER A 80 13.32 -14.28 11.46
N ALA A 81 13.57 -15.00 10.36
CA ALA A 81 13.30 -16.43 10.19
C ALA A 81 14.17 -17.00 9.06
#